data_AF-A0A727AUJ6-F1
#
_entry.id   AF-A0A727AUJ6-F1
#
_cell.length_a   1.000
_cell.length_b   1.000
_cell.length_c   1.000
_cell.angle_alpha   90.00
_cell.angle_beta   90.00
_cell.angle_gamma   90.00
#
_symmetry.space_group_name_H-M   'P 1'
#
loop_
_entity.id
_entity.type
_entity.pdbx_description
1 polymer ?
#
loop_
_entity_poly.entity_id
_entity_poly.type
_entity_poly.pdbx_seq_one_letter_code
_entity_poly.pdbx_strand_id
1 'polypeptide(L)'
;SKGWTPGAVVLRQGDYFTVNDELKMVTADVTSAANGTAMIVFAPMLRSSPPANAAIEVAKPYGIFKLKDNQQGAGNRVPGVFTSYTLELEEAF
;
A
#
# COMPACT_ATOMS: atom_id res chain seq x y z
N SER A 1 -2.09 -0.28 15.50
CA SER A 1 -2.14 1.20 15.40
C SER A 1 -3.01 1.76 16.53
N LYS A 2 -2.88 3.05 16.87
CA LYS A 2 -3.61 3.76 17.94
C LYS A 2 -4.20 5.06 17.39
N GLY A 3 -5.27 5.57 18.00
CA GLY A 3 -5.88 6.85 17.65
C GLY A 3 -7.11 6.75 16.75
N TRP A 4 -7.65 5.54 16.58
CA TRP A 4 -8.87 5.33 15.81
C TRP A 4 -10.13 5.67 16.61
N THR A 5 -11.19 6.07 15.92
CA THR A 5 -12.54 6.18 16.49
C THR A 5 -12.91 4.85 17.15
N PRO A 6 -13.14 4.78 18.47
CA PRO A 6 -13.40 3.52 19.17
C PRO A 6 -14.69 2.81 18.72
N GLY A 7 -14.68 1.49 18.67
CA GLY A 7 -15.87 0.67 18.39
C GLY A 7 -16.40 0.77 16.95
N ALA A 8 -15.60 1.30 16.02
CA ALA A 8 -15.98 1.49 14.63
C ALA A 8 -15.15 0.59 13.71
N VAL A 9 -15.71 0.25 12.55
CA VAL A 9 -14.95 -0.33 11.44
C VAL A 9 -14.05 0.77 10.89
N VAL A 10 -12.74 0.56 11.00
CA VAL A 10 -11.72 1.57 10.66
C VAL A 10 -11.02 1.28 9.34
N LEU A 11 -10.94 0.01 8.97
CA LEU A 11 -10.46 -0.47 7.67
C LEU A 11 -11.31 -1.67 7.26
N ARG A 12 -11.48 -1.87 5.96
CA ARG A 12 -12.15 -3.04 5.37
C ARG A 12 -11.16 -3.92 4.65
N GLN A 13 -11.55 -5.17 4.42
CA GLN A 13 -10.82 -6.05 3.52
C GLN A 13 -10.63 -5.38 2.14
N GLY A 14 -9.41 -5.42 1.62
CA GLY A 14 -9.02 -4.82 0.35
C GLY A 14 -8.49 -3.38 0.47
N ASP A 15 -8.65 -2.73 1.62
CA ASP A 15 -8.04 -1.41 1.84
C ASP A 15 -6.52 -1.52 1.86
N TYR A 16 -5.85 -0.54 1.27
CA TYR A 16 -4.39 -0.44 1.28
C TYR A 16 -3.92 0.49 2.39
N PHE A 17 -2.75 0.19 2.95
CA PHE A 17 -2.05 1.07 3.89
C PHE A 17 -0.55 0.99 3.68
N THR A 18 0.14 2.05 4.07
CA THR A 18 1.61 2.13 4.05
C THR A 18 2.17 1.97 5.44
N VAL A 19 3.23 1.21 5.56
CA VAL A 19 4.05 1.10 6.77
C VAL A 19 5.50 0.89 6.35
N ASN A 20 6.43 1.68 6.92
CA ASN A 20 7.85 1.67 6.52
C ASN A 20 8.07 1.79 5.00
N ASP A 21 7.31 2.66 4.32
CA ASP A 21 7.34 2.83 2.86
C ASP A 21 7.00 1.57 2.03
N GLU A 22 6.48 0.52 2.68
CA GLU A 22 5.94 -0.69 2.05
C GLU A 22 4.42 -0.58 1.91
N LEU A 23 3.90 -0.96 0.74
CA LEU A 23 2.46 -0.98 0.49
C LEU A 23 1.85 -2.33 0.90
N LYS A 24 0.89 -2.31 1.81
CA LYS A 24 0.23 -3.52 2.34
C LYS A 24 -1.27 -3.46 2.12
N MET A 25 -1.90 -4.62 2.06
CA MET A 25 -3.35 -4.75 1.88
C MET A 25 -3.97 -5.45 3.08
N VAL A 26 -5.06 -4.89 3.56
CA VAL A 26 -5.87 -5.46 4.64
C VAL A 26 -6.61 -6.69 4.11
N THR A 27 -6.54 -7.80 4.84
CA THR A 27 -7.14 -9.08 4.41
C THR A 27 -8.43 -9.42 5.14
N ALA A 28 -8.81 -8.65 6.16
CA ALA A 28 -10.06 -8.82 6.91
C ALA A 28 -10.52 -7.47 7.49
N ASP A 29 -11.82 -7.30 7.68
CA ASP A 29 -12.37 -6.09 8.29
C ASP A 29 -11.76 -5.83 9.69
N VAL A 30 -11.38 -4.58 9.93
CA VAL A 30 -10.71 -4.15 11.15
C VAL A 30 -11.66 -3.25 11.94
N THR A 31 -12.03 -3.70 13.14
CA THR A 31 -12.77 -2.91 14.11
C THR A 31 -11.83 -2.43 15.21
N SER A 32 -11.90 -1.16 15.58
CA SER A 32 -11.15 -0.61 16.70
C SER A 32 -11.73 -1.06 18.04
N ALA A 33 -10.86 -1.35 18.99
CA ALA A 33 -11.22 -1.60 20.37
C ALA A 33 -11.60 -0.30 21.11
N ALA A 34 -12.19 -0.44 22.29
CA ALA A 34 -12.66 0.69 23.12
C ALA A 34 -11.57 1.70 23.50
N ASN A 35 -10.29 1.29 23.47
CA ASN A 35 -9.13 2.14 23.73
C ASN A 35 -8.55 2.80 22.45
N GLY A 36 -9.25 2.73 21.32
CA GLY A 36 -8.80 3.28 20.03
C GLY A 36 -7.61 2.53 19.40
N THR A 37 -7.32 1.31 19.86
CA THR A 37 -6.36 0.41 19.19
C THR A 37 -7.05 -0.46 18.15
N ALA A 38 -6.32 -0.85 17.12
CA ALA A 38 -6.81 -1.76 16.09
C ALA A 38 -5.74 -2.79 15.73
N MET A 39 -6.17 -4.05 15.57
CA MET A 39 -5.35 -5.15 15.06
C MET A 39 -5.65 -5.34 13.57
N ILE A 40 -4.65 -5.06 12.73
CA ILE A 40 -4.79 -5.12 11.28
C ILE A 40 -4.21 -6.45 10.83
N VAL A 41 -5.03 -7.28 10.18
CA VAL A 41 -4.56 -8.49 9.49
C VAL A 41 -4.31 -8.12 8.04
N PHE A 42 -3.11 -8.41 7.53
CA PHE A 42 -2.69 -7.92 6.22
C PHE A 42 -1.76 -8.90 5.50
N ALA A 43 -1.63 -8.69 4.20
CA ALA A 43 -0.68 -9.37 3.33
C ALA A 43 -0.08 -8.38 2.31
N PRO A 44 1.13 -8.66 1.78
CA PRO A 44 2.07 -9.70 2.20
C PRO A 44 2.72 -9.38 3.58
N MET A 45 3.49 -10.32 4.14
CA MET A 45 4.20 -10.12 5.42
C MET A 45 5.15 -8.91 5.38
N LEU A 46 5.39 -8.30 6.53
CA LEU A 46 6.38 -7.22 6.65
C LEU A 46 7.79 -7.76 6.47
N ARG A 47 8.63 -7.02 5.74
CA ARG A 47 10.03 -7.38 5.54
C ARG A 47 10.88 -7.06 6.78
N SER A 48 10.54 -5.99 7.50
CA SER A 48 11.16 -5.59 8.75
C SER A 48 10.12 -5.20 9.77
N SER A 49 10.39 -5.48 11.06
CA SER A 49 9.52 -5.04 12.14
C SER A 49 9.58 -3.52 12.27
N PRO A 50 8.46 -2.80 12.11
CA PRO A 50 8.43 -1.37 12.37
C PRO A 50 8.70 -1.07 13.85
N PRO A 51 9.21 0.12 14.16
CA PRO A 51 9.26 0.64 15.52
C PRO A 51 7.87 0.62 16.17
N ALA A 52 7.83 0.49 17.50
CA ALA A 52 6.58 0.57 18.24
C ALA A 52 5.88 1.91 18.00
N ASN A 53 4.59 1.86 17.64
CA ASN A 53 3.77 3.01 17.28
C ASN A 53 4.25 3.77 16.02
N ALA A 54 4.97 3.11 15.10
CA ALA A 54 5.20 3.67 13.77
C ALA A 54 3.88 4.12 13.14
N ALA A 55 3.91 5.29 12.50
CA ALA A 55 2.77 5.81 11.78
C ALA A 55 2.44 4.89 10.59
N ILE A 56 1.15 4.76 10.30
CA ILE A 56 0.66 4.12 9.09
C ILE A 56 -0.15 5.14 8.30
N GLU A 57 -0.03 5.11 6.98
CA GLU A 57 -0.80 5.97 6.09
C GLU A 57 -1.92 5.15 5.45
N VAL A 58 -3.16 5.63 5.57
CA VAL A 58 -4.38 4.90 5.12
C VAL A 58 -5.26 5.75 4.20
N ALA A 59 -5.07 7.07 4.19
CA ALA A 59 -5.84 7.98 3.35
C ALA A 59 -5.26 8.06 1.93
N LYS A 60 -3.93 8.03 1.81
CA LYS A 60 -3.21 8.01 0.54
C LYS A 60 -2.06 7.01 0.59
N PRO A 61 -2.36 5.71 0.63
CA PRO A 61 -1.34 4.68 0.72
C PRO A 61 -0.45 4.68 -0.52
N TYR A 62 0.86 4.57 -0.29
CA TYR A 62 1.92 4.49 -1.28
C TYR A 62 2.90 3.36 -0.95
N GLY A 63 3.73 3.00 -1.92
CA GLY A 63 4.91 2.16 -1.71
C GLY A 63 6.03 2.63 -2.63
N ILE A 64 7.27 2.24 -2.36
CA ILE A 64 8.39 2.53 -3.25
C ILE A 64 8.49 1.42 -4.29
N PHE A 65 8.39 1.79 -5.57
CA PHE A 65 8.49 0.86 -6.69
C PHE A 65 9.58 1.31 -7.66
N LYS A 66 10.17 0.34 -8.35
CA LYS A 66 11.11 0.55 -9.45
C LYS A 66 10.57 -0.12 -10.72
N LEU A 67 11.06 0.31 -11.88
CA LEU A 67 10.78 -0.39 -13.13
C LEU A 67 11.32 -1.82 -13.02
N LYS A 68 10.53 -2.79 -13.47
CA LYS A 68 10.94 -4.20 -13.50
C LYS A 68 12.17 -4.41 -14.38
N ASP A 69 12.33 -3.59 -15.43
CA ASP A 69 13.52 -3.54 -16.26
C ASP A 69 13.72 -2.15 -16.89
N ASN A 70 14.89 -1.93 -17.50
CA ASN A 70 15.26 -0.66 -18.14
C ASN A 70 14.70 -0.50 -19.57
N GLN A 71 13.92 -1.46 -20.08
CA GLN A 71 13.33 -1.46 -21.42
C GLN A 71 11.85 -1.05 -21.40
N GLN A 72 11.42 -0.32 -20.38
CA GLN A 72 10.05 0.16 -20.25
C GLN A 72 9.96 1.64 -20.64
N GLY A 73 9.40 1.91 -21.82
CA GLY A 73 9.28 3.26 -22.39
C GLY A 73 9.86 3.43 -23.78
N ALA A 74 10.55 2.41 -24.31
CA ALA A 74 10.95 2.35 -25.72
C ALA A 74 9.74 2.03 -26.61
N GLY A 75 8.88 3.02 -26.83
CA GLY A 75 7.70 2.90 -27.71
C GLY A 75 8.00 3.44 -29.10
N ASN A 76 7.65 2.67 -30.13
CA ASN A 76 7.71 3.15 -31.51
C ASN A 76 6.57 4.14 -31.75
N ARG A 77 6.86 5.44 -31.58
CA ARG A 77 5.87 6.51 -31.78
C ARG A 77 5.55 6.62 -33.27
N VAL A 78 4.33 6.27 -33.65
CA VAL A 78 3.82 6.48 -35.01
C VAL A 78 2.95 7.74 -35.01
N PRO A 79 3.30 8.78 -35.79
CA PRO A 79 2.46 9.98 -35.91
C PRO A 79 1.06 9.62 -36.43
N GLY A 80 0.03 10.27 -35.89
CA GLY A 80 -1.36 10.12 -36.36
C GLY A 80 -2.18 9.01 -35.68
N VAL A 81 -1.62 8.29 -34.69
CA VAL A 81 -2.34 7.28 -33.89
C VAL A 81 -2.10 7.45 -32.39
N PHE A 82 -3.05 7.00 -31.56
CA PHE A 82 -2.85 6.90 -30.12
C PHE A 82 -1.80 5.83 -29.82
N THR A 83 -0.72 6.21 -29.13
CA THR A 83 0.30 5.27 -28.65
C THR A 83 0.03 4.94 -27.19
N SER A 84 -0.13 3.66 -26.87
CA SER A 84 -0.21 3.19 -25.48
C SER A 84 1.17 2.79 -24.96
N TYR A 85 1.45 3.13 -23.70
CA TYR A 85 2.62 2.66 -22.97
C TYR A 85 2.17 1.84 -21.77
N THR A 86 2.82 0.71 -21.53
CA THR A 86 2.66 -0.11 -20.33
C THR A 86 3.93 0.00 -19.50
N LEU A 87 3.79 0.27 -18.20
CA LEU A 87 4.87 0.20 -17.23
C LEU A 87 4.61 -0.98 -16.32
N GLU A 88 5.62 -1.82 -16.11
CA GLU A 88 5.57 -2.89 -15.12
C GLU A 88 6.51 -2.53 -13.97
N LEU A 89 5.90 -2.30 -12.81
CA LEU A 89 6.60 -1.87 -11.61
C LEU A 89 6.75 -3.05 -10.66
N GLU A 90 7.90 -3.16 -10.01
CA GLU A 90 8.11 -4.07 -8.88
C GLU A 90 8.45 -3.26 -7.62
N GLU A 91 8.00 -3.72 -6.46
CA GLU A 91 8.27 -3.03 -5.19
C GLU A 91 9.78 -3.03 -4.95
N ALA A 92 10.37 -1.84 -4.82
CA ALA A 92 11.78 -1.67 -4.57
C ALA A 92 12.12 -2.09 -3.13
N PHE A 93 13.36 -2.52 -2.93
CA PHE A 93 13.90 -2.97 -1.64
C PHE A 93 15.34 -2.49 -1.50
#